data_AF-G3GV68-F1
#
_entry.id   AF-G3GV68-F1
#
_cell.length_a   1.000
_cell.length_b   1.000
_cell.length_c   1.000
_cell.angle_alpha   90.00
_cell.angle_beta   90.00
_cell.angle_gamma   90.00
#
_symmetry.space_group_name_H-M   'P 1'
#
loop_
_entity.id
_entity.type
_entity.pdbx_description
1 polymer ?
#
loop_
_entity_poly.entity_id
_entity_poly.type
_entity_poly.pdbx_seq_one_letter_code
_entity_poly.pdbx_strand_id
1 'polypeptide(L)'
;MGNSRSALKMIMEELHDVDKAIEFAKEQDDGELWEDLILYSIDKPPFITGLLNNIGTHVDPILLIHRIKEGMEIPNLRDSLVKILQDYNLQILLREGCKKILVADSLSLLKKMHRTQMKGVLVDEENICESCLSPILPTDAAKPFSVVVFHCRHMFHKECLPMPSMNAPAQYCNICSAKSRGPGSAILEMK
;
A
#
# COMPACT_ATOMS: atom_id res chain seq x y z
N MET A 1 -14.81 24.55 12.18
CA MET A 1 -13.52 23.84 12.27
C MET A 1 -12.83 24.36 13.52
N GLY A 2 -12.58 23.49 14.50
CA GLY A 2 -12.00 23.87 15.79
C GLY A 2 -10.50 24.14 15.67
N ASN A 3 -9.97 25.00 16.54
CA ASN A 3 -8.55 25.30 16.59
C ASN A 3 -7.85 24.22 17.45
N SER A 4 -7.38 23.15 16.82
CA SER A 4 -6.74 22.00 17.49
C SER A 4 -5.54 22.42 18.35
N ARG A 5 -4.80 23.44 17.90
CA ARG A 5 -3.67 24.00 18.64
C ARG A 5 -4.10 24.71 19.92
N SER A 6 -5.18 25.48 19.87
CA SER A 6 -5.77 26.11 21.07
C SER A 6 -6.33 25.08 22.04
N ALA A 7 -6.93 24.00 21.54
CA ALA A 7 -7.42 22.89 22.36
C ALA A 7 -6.27 22.16 23.06
N LEU A 8 -5.19 21.82 22.34
CA LEU A 8 -4.00 21.21 22.92
C LEU A 8 -3.39 22.11 24.00
N LYS A 9 -3.27 23.41 23.72
CA LYS A 9 -2.75 24.39 24.68
C LYS A 9 -3.58 24.44 25.96
N MET A 10 -4.91 24.42 25.86
CA MET A 10 -5.81 24.36 27.02
C MET A 10 -5.59 23.08 27.84
N ILE A 11 -5.43 21.92 27.19
CA ILE A 11 -5.17 20.66 27.90
C ILE A 11 -3.82 20.70 28.65
N MET A 12 -2.79 21.25 28.03
CA MET A 12 -1.45 21.34 28.63
C MET A 12 -1.37 22.37 29.77
N GLU A 13 -1.93 23.57 29.57
CA GLU A 13 -1.75 24.72 30.47
C GLU A 13 -2.83 24.84 31.55
N GLU A 14 -4.08 24.45 31.27
CA GLU A 14 -5.18 24.61 32.23
C GLU A 14 -5.52 23.31 32.95
N LEU A 15 -5.51 22.17 32.23
CA LEU A 15 -5.84 20.87 32.82
C LEU A 15 -4.61 20.14 33.39
N HIS A 16 -3.41 20.50 32.94
CA HIS A 16 -2.14 19.83 33.27
C HIS A 16 -2.21 18.30 33.13
N ASP A 17 -3.00 17.83 32.17
CA ASP A 17 -3.27 16.41 31.97
C ASP A 17 -2.43 15.88 30.80
N VAL A 18 -1.30 15.25 31.14
CA VAL A 18 -0.31 14.73 30.18
C VAL A 18 -0.92 13.65 29.31
N ASP A 19 -1.66 12.72 29.92
CA ASP A 19 -2.21 11.57 29.22
C ASP A 19 -3.29 12.01 28.22
N LYS A 20 -4.15 12.97 28.60
CA LYS A 20 -5.12 13.56 27.66
C LYS A 20 -4.47 14.38 26.56
N ALA A 21 -3.39 15.11 26.84
CA ALA A 21 -2.70 15.88 25.81
C ALA A 21 -2.09 14.92 24.75
N ILE A 22 -1.57 13.78 25.21
CA ILE A 22 -1.04 12.74 24.33
C ILE A 22 -2.15 12.04 23.55
N GLU A 23 -3.27 11.68 24.19
CA GLU A 23 -4.42 11.08 23.53
C GLU A 23 -5.00 12.00 22.45
N PHE A 24 -5.13 13.31 22.76
CA PHE A 24 -5.55 14.31 21.79
C PHE A 24 -4.59 14.40 20.60
N ALA A 25 -3.27 14.45 20.83
CA ALA A 25 -2.28 14.48 19.76
C ALA A 25 -2.32 13.20 18.88
N LYS A 26 -2.61 12.04 19.49
CA LYS A 26 -2.82 10.77 18.76
C LYS A 26 -4.07 10.80 17.89
N GLU A 27 -5.19 11.30 18.41
CA GLU A 27 -6.46 11.36 17.67
C GLU A 27 -6.39 12.30 16.46
N GLN A 28 -5.64 13.40 16.57
CA GLN A 28 -5.49 14.37 15.49
C GLN A 28 -4.49 13.90 14.41
N ASP A 29 -3.61 12.94 14.71
CA ASP A 29 -2.55 12.44 13.82
C ASP A 29 -1.72 13.55 13.14
N ASP A 30 -1.42 14.61 13.88
CA ASP A 30 -0.79 15.84 13.38
C ASP A 30 0.62 16.03 13.97
N GLY A 31 1.62 16.05 13.10
CA GLY A 31 3.02 16.25 13.47
C GLY A 31 3.32 17.61 14.10
N GLU A 32 2.60 18.68 13.75
CA GLU A 32 2.79 20.01 14.35
C GLU A 32 2.33 20.02 15.82
N LEU A 33 1.24 19.32 16.13
CA LEU A 33 0.75 19.18 17.50
C LEU A 33 1.71 18.37 18.37
N TRP A 34 2.32 17.33 17.81
CA TRP A 34 3.37 16.58 18.51
C TRP A 34 4.61 17.43 18.77
N GLU A 35 5.01 18.26 17.81
CA GLU A 35 6.14 19.17 17.98
C GLU A 35 5.88 20.18 19.12
N ASP A 36 4.70 20.79 19.14
CA ASP A 36 4.27 21.70 20.22
C ASP A 36 4.26 21.00 21.59
N LEU A 37 3.75 19.75 21.65
CA LEU A 37 3.72 18.93 22.87
C LEU A 37 5.13 18.61 23.37
N ILE A 38 6.04 18.23 22.46
CA ILE A 38 7.43 17.95 22.81
C ILE A 38 8.10 19.23 23.33
N LEU A 39 7.97 20.36 22.63
CA LEU A 39 8.54 21.65 23.05
C LEU A 39 8.05 22.09 24.43
N TYR A 40 6.77 21.85 24.75
CA TYR A 40 6.22 22.15 26.07
C TYR A 40 6.77 21.22 27.17
N SER A 41 7.18 20.00 26.83
CA SER A 41 7.58 18.97 27.80
C SER A 41 9.07 19.01 28.20
N ILE A 42 9.95 19.62 27.40
CA ILE A 42 11.42 19.50 27.53
C ILE A 42 12.00 19.95 28.88
N ASP A 43 11.25 20.77 29.64
CA ASP A 43 11.63 21.30 30.94
C ASP A 43 10.91 20.63 32.12
N LYS A 44 10.04 19.64 31.84
CA LYS A 44 9.17 18.99 32.83
C LYS A 44 9.40 17.47 32.84
N PRO A 45 10.22 16.93 33.77
CA PRO A 45 10.53 15.49 33.82
C PRO A 45 9.32 14.55 33.88
N PRO A 46 8.21 14.87 34.60
CA PRO A 46 7.00 14.04 34.57
C PRO A 46 6.34 13.97 33.18
N PHE A 47 6.35 15.07 32.42
CA PHE A 47 5.81 15.10 31.06
C PHE A 47 6.66 14.27 30.11
N ILE A 48 7.99 14.36 30.21
CA ILE A 48 8.91 13.53 29.41
C ILE A 48 8.65 12.04 29.67
N THR A 49 8.42 11.67 30.93
CA THR A 49 8.11 10.29 31.31
C THR A 49 6.78 9.82 30.71
N GLY A 50 5.74 10.66 30.79
CA GLY A 50 4.44 10.38 30.17
C GLY A 50 4.53 10.23 28.65
N LEU A 51 5.34 11.09 28.01
CA LEU A 51 5.62 10.99 26.57
C LEU A 51 6.34 9.70 26.25
N LEU A 52 7.47 9.39 26.89
CA LEU A 52 8.21 8.16 26.61
C LEU A 52 7.34 6.90 26.78
N ASN A 53 6.44 6.88 27.76
CA ASN A 53 5.53 5.75 27.98
C ASN A 53 4.42 5.61 26.93
N ASN A 54 4.05 6.70 26.23
CA ASN A 54 2.88 6.74 25.37
C ASN A 54 3.18 7.13 23.91
N ILE A 55 4.40 7.58 23.58
CA ILE A 55 4.80 8.04 22.25
C ILE A 55 4.70 6.92 21.20
N GLY A 56 4.96 5.68 21.63
CA GLY A 56 4.69 4.45 20.88
C GLY A 56 5.13 4.53 19.42
N THR A 57 4.20 4.24 18.51
CA THR A 57 4.43 4.16 17.05
C THR A 57 4.14 5.46 16.29
N HIS A 58 3.66 6.50 16.96
CA HIS A 58 3.13 7.70 16.30
C HIS A 58 4.22 8.71 15.97
N VAL A 59 5.26 8.77 16.80
CA VAL A 59 6.40 9.68 16.63
C VAL A 59 7.69 8.94 16.94
N ASP A 60 8.75 9.27 16.23
CA ASP A 60 10.08 8.72 16.48
C ASP A 60 10.58 9.17 17.87
N PRO A 61 10.81 8.24 18.83
CA PRO A 61 11.30 8.57 20.16
C PRO A 61 12.69 9.24 20.12
N ILE A 62 13.45 9.08 19.04
CA ILE A 62 14.73 9.76 18.84
C ILE A 62 14.56 11.28 18.90
N LEU A 63 13.46 11.83 18.38
CA LEU A 63 13.17 13.26 18.39
C LEU A 63 13.01 13.81 19.82
N LEU A 64 12.40 13.02 20.70
CA LEU A 64 12.26 13.38 22.11
C LEU A 64 13.59 13.26 22.85
N ILE A 65 14.33 12.16 22.65
CA ILE A 65 15.59 11.88 23.35
C ILE A 65 16.64 12.97 23.06
N HIS A 66 16.74 13.45 21.81
CA HIS A 66 17.69 14.49 21.43
C HIS A 66 17.42 15.86 22.08
N ARG A 67 16.21 16.08 22.62
CA ARG A 67 15.80 17.35 23.23
C ARG A 67 15.92 17.37 24.75
N ILE A 68 16.21 16.22 25.37
CA ILE A 68 16.42 16.12 26.82
C ILE A 68 17.75 16.79 27.18
N LYS A 69 17.72 17.69 28.16
CA LYS A 69 18.92 18.38 28.66
C LYS A 69 19.81 17.41 29.44
N GLU A 70 21.12 17.53 29.26
CA GLU A 70 22.10 16.77 30.06
C GLU A 70 21.95 17.07 31.55
N GLY A 71 22.06 16.03 32.39
CA GLY A 71 21.93 16.14 33.84
C GLY A 71 20.49 16.23 34.36
N MET A 72 19.47 16.14 33.49
CA MET A 72 18.08 16.07 33.92
C MET A 72 17.75 14.70 34.52
N GLU A 73 17.24 14.67 35.76
CA GLU A 73 16.72 13.46 36.38
C GLU A 73 15.31 13.18 35.87
N ILE A 74 15.15 12.09 35.11
CA ILE A 74 13.87 11.63 34.60
C ILE A 74 13.42 10.40 35.42
N PRO A 75 12.25 10.46 36.08
CA PRO A 75 11.75 9.33 36.85
C PRO A 75 11.40 8.16 35.93
N ASN A 76 11.70 6.93 36.36
CA ASN A 76 11.36 5.69 35.65
C ASN A 76 11.89 5.59 34.20
N LEU A 77 12.91 6.38 33.82
CA LEU A 77 13.47 6.40 32.46
C LEU A 77 13.83 5.01 31.94
N ARG A 78 14.45 4.18 32.79
CA ARG A 78 14.82 2.81 32.43
C ARG A 78 13.61 1.99 31.97
N ASP A 79 12.53 2.01 32.74
CA ASP A 79 11.34 1.21 32.47
C ASP A 79 10.62 1.70 31.21
N SER A 80 10.56 3.03 31.02
CA SER A 80 10.04 3.64 29.80
C SER A 80 10.84 3.24 28.56
N LEU A 81 12.17 3.23 28.63
CA LEU A 81 13.03 2.79 27.52
C LEU A 81 12.87 1.29 27.22
N VAL A 82 12.78 0.44 28.26
CA VAL A 82 12.54 -0.99 28.08
C VAL A 82 11.21 -1.22 27.36
N LYS A 83 10.15 -0.51 27.74
CA LYS A 83 8.85 -0.57 27.08
C LYS A 83 8.94 -0.18 25.60
N ILE A 84 9.56 0.97 25.29
CA ILE A 84 9.75 1.43 23.91
C ILE A 84 10.48 0.36 23.08
N LEU A 85 11.59 -0.17 23.58
CA LEU A 85 12.37 -1.18 22.87
C LEU A 85 11.56 -2.47 22.62
N GLN A 86 10.74 -2.89 23.59
CA GLN A 86 9.85 -4.03 23.42
C GLN A 86 8.77 -3.77 22.36
N ASP A 87 8.14 -2.59 22.39
CA ASP A 87 7.12 -2.19 21.42
C ASP A 87 7.69 -2.12 19.98
N TYR A 88 8.90 -1.59 19.82
CA TYR A 88 9.61 -1.57 18.53
C TYR A 88 9.99 -2.96 18.05
N ASN A 89 10.49 -3.82 18.95
CA ASN A 89 10.82 -5.20 18.60
C ASN A 89 9.57 -5.96 18.12
N LEU A 90 8.43 -5.78 18.79
CA LEU A 90 7.16 -6.36 18.36
C LEU A 90 6.75 -5.89 16.96
N GLN A 91 6.87 -4.59 16.67
CA GLN A 91 6.60 -4.06 15.33
C GLN A 91 7.50 -4.65 14.26
N ILE A 92 8.81 -4.80 14.54
CA ILE A 92 9.76 -5.40 13.61
C ILE A 92 9.35 -6.85 13.33
N LEU A 93 9.07 -7.63 14.37
CA LEU A 93 8.63 -9.03 14.24
C LEU A 93 7.33 -9.15 13.43
N LEU A 94 6.35 -8.28 13.68
CA LEU A 94 5.12 -8.22 12.89
C LEU A 94 5.39 -7.89 11.42
N ARG A 95 6.22 -6.87 11.17
CA ARG A 95 6.56 -6.44 9.80
C ARG A 95 7.31 -7.54 9.04
N GLU A 96 8.22 -8.26 9.71
CA GLU A 96 8.90 -9.41 9.14
C GLU A 96 7.94 -10.57 8.84
N GLY A 97 7.01 -10.86 9.74
CA GLY A 97 5.95 -11.85 9.53
C GLY A 97 5.09 -11.51 8.32
N CYS A 98 4.57 -10.28 8.25
CA CYS A 98 3.78 -9.78 7.13
C CYS A 98 4.57 -9.82 5.82
N LYS A 99 5.85 -9.44 5.83
CA LYS A 99 6.73 -9.51 4.65
C LYS A 99 6.85 -10.95 4.14
N LYS A 100 7.08 -11.92 5.04
CA LYS A 100 7.20 -13.34 4.66
C LYS A 100 5.91 -13.85 4.02
N ILE A 101 4.75 -13.53 4.60
CA ILE A 101 3.44 -13.89 4.06
C ILE A 101 3.24 -13.27 2.67
N LEU A 102 3.45 -11.95 2.55
CA LEU A 102 3.26 -11.23 1.30
C LEU A 102 4.13 -11.79 0.16
N VAL A 103 5.41 -12.08 0.45
CA VAL A 103 6.33 -12.66 -0.54
C VAL A 103 5.89 -14.06 -0.96
N ALA A 104 5.50 -14.91 0.01
CA ALA A 104 5.03 -16.26 -0.27
C ALA A 104 3.75 -16.25 -1.13
N ASP A 105 2.78 -15.40 -0.79
CA ASP A 105 1.52 -15.27 -1.51
C ASP A 105 1.73 -14.71 -2.91
N SER A 106 2.55 -13.66 -3.05
CA SER A 106 2.90 -13.09 -4.35
C SER A 106 3.51 -14.14 -5.29
N LEU A 107 4.46 -14.93 -4.79
CA LEU A 107 5.08 -16.00 -5.57
C LEU A 107 4.10 -17.13 -5.91
N SER A 108 3.24 -17.51 -4.97
CA SER A 108 2.21 -18.54 -5.16
C SER A 108 1.21 -18.12 -6.24
N LEU A 109 0.71 -16.88 -6.16
CA LEU A 109 -0.22 -16.30 -7.13
C LEU A 109 0.43 -16.16 -8.51
N LEU A 110 1.69 -15.71 -8.57
CA LEU A 110 2.44 -15.62 -9.82
C LEU A 110 2.59 -17.00 -10.49
N LYS A 111 2.98 -18.02 -9.73
CA LYS A 111 3.07 -19.40 -10.23
C LYS A 111 1.72 -19.92 -10.71
N LYS A 112 0.63 -19.64 -9.99
CA LYS A 112 -0.74 -20.02 -10.38
C LYS A 112 -1.17 -19.32 -11.67
N MET A 113 -0.90 -18.02 -11.80
CA MET A 113 -1.18 -17.23 -13.00
C MET A 113 -0.40 -17.80 -14.19
N HIS A 114 0.91 -17.98 -14.06
CA HIS A 114 1.76 -18.53 -15.11
C HIS A 114 1.27 -19.92 -15.56
N ARG A 115 1.01 -20.83 -14.62
CA ARG A 115 0.46 -22.16 -14.93
C ARG A 115 -0.89 -22.07 -15.65
N THR A 116 -1.73 -21.10 -15.32
CA THR A 116 -3.03 -20.91 -15.96
C THR A 116 -2.89 -20.34 -17.37
N GLN A 117 -1.98 -19.39 -17.56
CA GLN A 117 -1.70 -18.77 -18.87
C GLN A 117 -0.99 -19.74 -19.83
N MET A 118 -0.19 -20.67 -19.31
CA MET A 118 0.48 -21.70 -20.11
C MET A 118 -0.43 -22.88 -20.48
N LYS A 119 -1.67 -22.94 -19.97
CA LYS A 119 -2.63 -23.96 -20.39
C LYS A 119 -3.09 -23.65 -21.82
N GLY A 120 -3.24 -24.70 -22.62
CA GLY A 120 -3.93 -24.60 -23.90
C GLY A 120 -5.37 -24.12 -23.71
N VAL A 121 -5.86 -23.36 -24.68
CA VAL A 121 -7.26 -22.97 -24.79
C VAL A 121 -7.90 -23.85 -25.86
N LEU A 122 -9.04 -24.45 -25.55
CA LEU A 122 -9.83 -25.18 -26.55
C LEU A 122 -10.39 -24.17 -27.56
N VAL A 123 -10.21 -24.48 -28.84
CA VAL A 123 -10.85 -23.78 -29.94
C VAL A 123 -11.65 -24.82 -30.73
N ASP A 124 -12.96 -24.64 -30.79
CA ASP A 124 -13.91 -25.53 -31.46
C ASP A 124 -14.77 -24.75 -32.49
N GLU A 125 -15.67 -25.46 -33.16
CA GLU A 125 -16.54 -24.91 -34.21
C GLU A 125 -17.58 -23.93 -33.68
N GLU A 126 -17.87 -23.94 -32.37
CA GLU A 126 -18.82 -23.01 -31.74
C GLU A 126 -18.20 -21.63 -31.51
N ASN A 127 -16.86 -21.55 -31.55
CA ASN A 127 -16.16 -20.31 -31.30
C ASN A 127 -16.21 -19.36 -32.50
N ILE A 128 -16.45 -18.08 -32.23
CA ILE A 128 -16.57 -17.02 -33.24
C ILE A 128 -15.46 -15.98 -33.09
N CYS A 129 -15.10 -15.34 -34.20
CA CYS A 129 -14.26 -14.17 -34.20
C CYS A 129 -15.03 -12.95 -33.69
N GLU A 130 -14.54 -12.33 -32.62
CA GLU A 130 -15.18 -11.19 -31.96
C GLU A 130 -15.17 -9.88 -32.79
N SER A 131 -14.45 -9.86 -33.92
CA SER A 131 -14.40 -8.70 -34.82
C SER A 131 -15.29 -8.83 -36.05
N CYS A 132 -15.42 -10.04 -36.62
CA CYS A 132 -16.21 -10.26 -37.84
C CYS A 132 -17.45 -11.13 -37.61
N LEU A 133 -17.64 -11.62 -36.38
CA LEU A 133 -18.78 -12.43 -35.93
C LEU A 133 -18.98 -13.74 -36.73
N SER A 134 -17.93 -14.18 -37.44
CA SER A 134 -17.93 -15.44 -38.21
C SER A 134 -17.23 -16.55 -37.41
N PRO A 135 -17.49 -17.84 -37.69
CA PRO A 135 -16.78 -18.95 -37.05
C PRO A 135 -15.25 -18.77 -37.12
N ILE A 136 -14.57 -19.07 -36.03
CA ILE A 136 -13.12 -18.86 -35.90
C ILE A 136 -12.30 -19.89 -36.69
N LEU A 137 -12.87 -21.07 -36.89
CA LEU A 137 -12.32 -22.16 -37.67
C LEU A 137 -12.91 -22.13 -39.09
N PRO A 138 -12.10 -22.36 -40.14
CA PRO A 138 -12.60 -22.48 -41.50
C PRO A 138 -13.43 -23.76 -41.66
N THR A 139 -14.51 -23.71 -42.45
CA THR A 139 -15.32 -24.88 -42.82
C THR A 139 -14.53 -25.92 -43.64
N ASP A 140 -13.45 -25.49 -44.28
CA ASP A 140 -12.54 -26.33 -45.05
C ASP A 140 -11.19 -26.48 -44.32
N ALA A 141 -10.96 -27.67 -43.77
CA ALA A 141 -9.75 -28.01 -43.01
C ALA A 141 -8.46 -27.98 -43.84
N ALA A 142 -8.55 -27.94 -45.18
CA ALA A 142 -7.37 -27.85 -46.05
C ALA A 142 -6.79 -26.43 -46.13
N LYS A 143 -7.53 -25.40 -45.67
CA LYS A 143 -7.08 -24.01 -45.73
C LYS A 143 -6.20 -23.65 -44.53
N PRO A 144 -5.03 -23.04 -44.75
CA PRO A 144 -4.24 -22.51 -43.64
C PRO A 144 -5.01 -21.38 -42.96
N PHE A 145 -5.08 -21.42 -41.63
CA PHE A 145 -5.72 -20.38 -40.83
C PHE A 145 -4.81 -19.98 -39.66
N SER A 146 -4.95 -18.74 -39.21
CA SER A 146 -4.21 -18.22 -38.06
C SER A 146 -5.17 -17.50 -37.13
N VAL A 147 -5.20 -17.97 -35.88
CA VAL A 147 -6.09 -17.45 -34.84
C VAL A 147 -5.23 -16.89 -33.71
N VAL A 148 -5.70 -15.80 -33.10
CA VAL A 148 -5.12 -15.20 -31.91
C VAL A 148 -6.16 -15.28 -30.81
N VAL A 149 -5.78 -15.91 -29.70
CA VAL A 149 -6.62 -16.04 -28.51
C VAL A 149 -5.96 -15.27 -27.37
N PHE A 150 -6.68 -14.30 -26.81
CA PHE A 150 -6.19 -13.52 -25.67
C PHE A 150 -6.45 -14.25 -24.35
N HIS A 151 -5.70 -13.90 -23.30
CA HIS A 151 -5.93 -14.47 -21.95
C HIS A 151 -7.31 -14.14 -21.35
N CYS A 152 -8.01 -13.14 -21.88
CA CYS A 152 -9.42 -12.87 -21.56
C CYS A 152 -10.42 -13.79 -22.30
N ARG A 153 -9.93 -14.77 -23.06
CA ARG A 153 -10.67 -15.74 -23.90
C ARG A 153 -11.35 -15.19 -25.15
N HIS A 154 -11.27 -13.89 -25.43
CA HIS A 154 -11.71 -13.37 -26.72
C HIS A 154 -10.80 -13.89 -27.85
N MET A 155 -11.44 -14.33 -28.93
CA MET A 155 -10.79 -14.98 -30.06
C MET A 155 -10.95 -14.14 -31.33
N PHE A 156 -9.89 -14.06 -32.12
CA PHE A 156 -9.88 -13.29 -33.35
C PHE A 156 -9.12 -14.04 -34.45
N HIS A 157 -9.57 -13.90 -35.69
CA HIS A 157 -8.70 -14.19 -36.83
C HIS A 157 -7.51 -13.23 -36.77
N LYS A 158 -6.31 -13.70 -37.12
CA LYS A 158 -5.12 -12.84 -37.19
C LYS A 158 -5.32 -11.64 -38.11
N GLU A 159 -6.09 -11.83 -39.18
CA GLU A 159 -6.43 -10.80 -40.18
C GLU A 159 -7.45 -9.78 -39.65
N CYS A 160 -8.28 -10.16 -38.68
CA CYS A 160 -9.23 -9.26 -38.04
C CYS A 160 -8.59 -8.41 -36.93
N LEU A 161 -7.32 -8.65 -36.59
CA LEU A 161 -6.59 -7.82 -35.63
C LEU A 161 -5.82 -6.70 -36.35
N PRO A 162 -5.84 -5.47 -35.79
CA PRO A 162 -5.02 -4.39 -36.32
C PRO A 162 -3.54 -4.78 -36.23
N MET A 163 -2.79 -4.50 -37.31
CA MET A 163 -1.36 -4.79 -37.39
C MET A 163 -0.60 -4.09 -36.25
N PRO A 164 0.32 -4.78 -35.56
CA PRO A 164 1.17 -4.15 -34.55
C PRO A 164 2.04 -3.09 -35.22
N SER A 165 1.97 -1.84 -34.76
CA SER A 165 2.85 -0.76 -35.20
C SER A 165 4.20 -0.85 -34.47
N MET A 166 5.26 -0.25 -35.01
CA MET A 166 6.58 -0.23 -34.36
C MET A 166 6.57 0.41 -32.95
N ASN A 167 5.51 1.14 -32.61
CA ASN A 167 5.36 1.83 -31.33
C ASN A 167 4.50 1.02 -30.32
N ALA A 168 3.97 -0.15 -30.69
CA ALA A 168 3.16 -1.01 -29.83
C ALA A 168 3.43 -2.50 -30.14
N PRO A 169 4.51 -3.09 -29.59
CA PRO A 169 4.87 -4.48 -29.87
C PRO A 169 3.90 -5.51 -29.26
N ALA A 170 3.10 -5.09 -28.26
CA ALA A 170 2.12 -5.95 -27.61
C ALA A 170 0.74 -5.79 -28.27
N GLN A 171 0.16 -6.91 -28.70
CA GLN A 171 -1.25 -6.97 -29.09
C GLN A 171 -2.13 -7.02 -27.85
N TYR A 172 -3.19 -6.21 -27.83
CA TYR A 172 -4.16 -6.18 -26.75
C TYR A 172 -5.53 -6.61 -27.26
N CYS A 173 -6.36 -7.17 -26.38
CA CYS A 173 -7.74 -7.47 -26.72
C CYS A 173 -8.52 -6.16 -26.86
N ASN A 174 -9.05 -5.87 -28.06
CA ASN A 174 -9.80 -4.65 -28.33
C ASN A 174 -11.07 -4.51 -27.47
N ILE A 175 -11.69 -5.63 -27.08
CA ILE A 175 -12.88 -5.63 -26.22
C ILE A 175 -12.52 -5.24 -24.79
N CYS A 176 -11.49 -5.88 -24.21
CA CYS A 176 -11.10 -5.61 -22.83
C CYS A 176 -10.43 -4.24 -22.68
N SER A 177 -9.63 -3.83 -23.65
CA SER A 177 -8.91 -2.55 -23.63
C SER A 177 -9.85 -1.36 -23.83
N ALA A 178 -10.95 -1.55 -24.56
CA ALA A 178 -12.02 -0.55 -24.64
C ALA A 178 -12.78 -0.41 -23.30
N LYS A 179 -12.91 -1.50 -22.54
CA LYS A 179 -13.61 -1.55 -21.23
C LYS A 179 -12.73 -1.09 -20.05
N SER A 180 -11.40 -1.13 -20.16
CA SER A 180 -10.47 -0.79 -19.07
C SER A 180 -10.19 0.71 -18.89
N ARG A 181 -10.93 1.61 -19.55
CA ARG A 181 -10.94 3.05 -19.23
C ARG A 181 -11.80 3.38 -18.00
N GLY A 182 -11.70 2.54 -16.96
CA GLY A 182 -12.23 2.82 -15.63
C GLY A 182 -11.21 3.60 -14.78
N PRO A 183 -11.64 4.27 -13.71
CA PRO A 183 -10.74 5.06 -12.86
C PRO A 183 -9.74 4.11 -12.17
N GLY A 184 -8.47 4.17 -12.57
CA GLY A 184 -7.39 3.37 -11.97
C GLY A 184 -6.34 2.79 -12.94
N SER A 185 -6.60 2.79 -14.26
CA SER A 185 -5.68 2.22 -15.25
C SER A 185 -4.47 3.10 -15.61
N ALA A 186 -4.22 4.17 -14.85
CA ALA A 186 -3.13 5.13 -15.09
C ALA A 186 -1.91 4.90 -14.18
N ILE A 187 -1.60 3.64 -13.83
CA ILE A 187 -0.33 3.30 -13.18
C ILE A 187 0.46 2.42 -14.13
N LEU A 188 1.00 3.02 -15.19
CA LEU A 188 2.12 2.48 -15.95
C LEU A 188 2.76 3.56 -16.83
N GLU A 189 3.04 4.74 -16.26
CA GLU A 189 4.12 5.61 -16.73
C GLU A 189 4.74 6.30 -15.50
N MET A 190 5.70 5.63 -14.84
CA MET A 190 6.67 6.31 -13.99
C MET A 190 8.03 6.17 -14.67
N LYS A 191 8.52 7.32 -15.13
CA LYS A 191 9.88 7.57 -15.61
C LYS A 191 10.77 7.88 -14.43
#